data_AF-A0A5C4JG99-F1
#
_entry.id   AF-A0A5C4JG99-F1
#
_cell.length_a   1.000
_cell.length_b   1.000
_cell.length_c   1.000
_cell.angle_alpha   90.00
_cell.angle_beta   90.00
_cell.angle_gamma   90.00
#
_symmetry.space_group_name_H-M   'P 1'
#
loop_
_entity.id
_entity.type
_entity.pdbx_description
1 polymer ?
#
loop_
_entity_poly.entity_id
_entity_poly.type
_entity_poly.pdbx_seq_one_letter_code
_entity_poly.pdbx_strand_id
1 'polypeptide(L)'
;MVRIRRAAVASALVVAFLASTAAAPAGSVLVDGGGFGPTRPTALDAALDDARATAQSIGYYGPCVIVGDPQVFFDPADPYGRFYRAQLQASCEDA
;
A
#
# COMPACT_ATOMS: atom_id res chain seq x y z
N MET A 1 48.83 -10.08 27.76
CA MET A 1 47.36 -9.88 27.64
C MET A 1 47.06 -9.24 26.29
N VAL A 2 46.53 -9.96 25.29
CA VAL A 2 45.73 -9.41 24.16
C VAL A 2 44.87 -10.55 23.60
N ARG A 3 43.62 -10.22 23.28
CA ARG A 3 42.42 -11.06 23.28
C ARG A 3 42.13 -11.79 21.96
N ILE A 4 41.45 -12.93 22.13
CA ILE A 4 40.91 -13.89 21.19
C ILE A 4 40.14 -13.23 20.02
N ARG A 5 40.44 -13.61 18.78
CA ARG A 5 39.69 -13.21 17.58
C ARG A 5 38.35 -13.96 17.56
N ARG A 6 37.24 -13.23 17.67
CA ARG A 6 35.89 -13.79 17.48
C ARG A 6 35.61 -13.86 15.97
N ALA A 7 35.42 -15.06 15.45
CA ALA A 7 34.91 -15.27 14.10
C ALA A 7 33.43 -14.87 14.06
N ALA A 8 33.09 -13.92 13.19
CA ALA A 8 31.72 -13.50 12.94
C ALA A 8 31.02 -14.57 12.08
N VAL A 9 30.05 -15.27 12.65
CA VAL A 9 29.11 -16.10 11.90
C VAL A 9 28.07 -15.16 11.31
N ALA A 10 28.29 -14.74 10.06
CA ALA A 10 27.31 -13.99 9.29
C ALA A 10 26.32 -14.97 8.65
N SER A 11 25.21 -15.25 9.32
CA SER A 11 24.07 -15.94 8.72
C SER A 11 23.33 -14.98 7.79
N ALA A 12 23.65 -15.03 6.51
CA ALA A 12 22.91 -14.33 5.46
C ALA A 12 21.57 -15.03 5.22
N LEU A 13 20.52 -14.59 5.89
CA LEU A 13 19.14 -14.99 5.60
C LEU A 13 18.66 -14.16 4.40
N VAL A 14 18.92 -14.67 3.20
CA VAL A 14 18.38 -14.11 1.96
C VAL A 14 16.90 -14.49 1.91
N VAL A 15 16.04 -13.60 2.43
CA VAL A 15 14.60 -13.67 2.20
C VAL A 15 14.38 -13.20 0.76
N ALA A 16 14.19 -14.14 -0.15
CA ALA A 16 13.78 -13.86 -1.52
C ALA A 16 12.39 -13.18 -1.47
N PHE A 17 12.37 -11.86 -1.61
CA PHE A 17 11.16 -11.09 -1.87
C PHE A 17 10.69 -11.42 -3.29
N LEU A 18 9.74 -12.36 -3.42
CA LEU A 18 8.95 -12.47 -4.63
C LEU A 18 8.02 -11.26 -4.69
N ALA A 19 8.47 -10.20 -5.36
CA ALA A 19 7.61 -9.10 -5.76
C ALA A 19 6.63 -9.63 -6.83
N SER A 20 5.45 -10.08 -6.41
CA SER A 20 4.33 -10.37 -7.30
C SER A 20 3.85 -9.07 -7.91
N THR A 21 4.41 -8.68 -9.06
CA THR A 21 3.87 -7.61 -9.89
C THR A 21 2.65 -8.16 -10.62
N ALA A 22 1.47 -8.12 -9.97
CA ALA A 22 0.23 -8.41 -10.66
C ALA A 22 0.06 -7.41 -11.81
N ALA A 23 -0.01 -7.92 -13.04
CA ALA A 23 -0.21 -7.08 -14.21
C ALA A 23 -1.60 -6.43 -14.14
N ALA A 24 -1.62 -5.11 -14.26
CA ALA A 24 -2.84 -4.31 -14.34
C ALA A 24 -3.72 -4.79 -15.51
N PRO A 25 -5.03 -5.09 -15.32
CA PRO A 25 -5.92 -5.31 -16.45
C PRO A 25 -5.98 -4.05 -17.33
N ALA A 26 -6.09 -4.22 -18.64
CA ALA A 26 -6.19 -3.11 -19.59
C ALA A 26 -7.41 -2.22 -19.24
N GLY A 27 -7.22 -0.90 -19.19
CA GLY A 27 -8.25 0.05 -18.74
C GLY A 27 -8.32 0.24 -17.22
N SER A 28 -7.37 -0.33 -16.45
CA SER A 28 -7.28 -0.05 -15.02
C SER A 28 -6.35 1.12 -14.69
N VAL A 29 -6.79 1.93 -13.73
CA VAL A 29 -6.07 3.05 -13.15
C VAL A 29 -5.66 2.73 -11.72
N LEU A 30 -4.45 3.17 -11.35
CA LEU A 30 -4.04 3.20 -9.95
C LEU A 30 -4.58 4.47 -9.32
N VAL A 31 -5.25 4.33 -8.18
CA VAL A 31 -5.75 5.43 -7.38
C VAL A 31 -5.15 5.37 -6.00
N ASP A 32 -4.85 6.54 -5.46
CA ASP A 32 -4.32 6.69 -4.12
C ASP A 32 -5.35 7.41 -3.23
N GLY A 33 -5.29 7.10 -1.94
CA GLY A 33 -6.06 7.78 -0.91
C GLY A 33 -5.23 7.96 0.37
N GLY A 34 -5.49 9.05 1.07
CA GLY A 34 -4.86 9.40 2.34
C GLY A 34 -5.84 9.33 3.49
N GLY A 35 -5.42 8.79 4.63
CA GLY A 35 -6.26 8.64 5.81
C GLY A 35 -5.56 9.08 7.08
N PHE A 36 -6.32 9.77 7.94
CA PHE A 36 -5.92 10.11 9.30
C PHE A 36 -6.93 9.57 10.31
N GLY A 37 -6.46 9.06 11.44
CA GLY A 37 -7.34 8.55 12.50
C GLY A 37 -6.74 8.61 13.90
N PRO A 38 -7.57 8.56 14.96
CA PRO A 38 -7.10 8.45 16.34
C PRO A 38 -6.49 7.07 16.65
N THR A 39 -6.81 6.05 15.85
CA THR A 39 -6.28 4.70 15.96
C THR A 39 -5.83 4.20 14.59
N ARG A 40 -4.98 3.17 14.58
CA ARG A 40 -4.55 2.51 13.33
C ARG A 40 -5.74 2.03 12.47
N PRO A 41 -6.73 1.28 12.99
CA PRO A 41 -7.88 0.85 12.20
C PRO A 41 -8.63 2.03 11.56
N THR A 42 -8.92 3.07 12.35
CA THR A 42 -9.64 4.25 11.84
C THR A 42 -8.88 5.01 10.75
N ALA A 43 -7.54 5.07 10.85
CA ALA A 43 -6.72 5.76 9.86
C ALA A 43 -6.61 4.95 8.55
N LEU A 44 -6.54 3.63 8.67
CA LEU A 44 -6.57 2.72 7.54
C LEU A 44 -7.90 2.77 6.80
N ASP A 45 -9.02 2.67 7.52
CA ASP A 45 -10.37 2.74 6.95
C ASP A 45 -10.55 4.07 6.19
N ALA A 46 -10.13 5.18 6.80
CA ALA A 46 -10.16 6.49 6.14
C ALA A 46 -9.33 6.54 4.85
N ALA A 47 -8.14 5.93 4.82
CA ALA A 47 -7.30 5.92 3.63
C ALA A 47 -7.91 5.09 2.50
N LEU A 48 -8.52 3.95 2.83
CA LEU A 48 -9.21 3.08 1.87
C LEU A 48 -10.46 3.76 1.31
N ASP A 49 -11.22 4.44 2.17
CA ASP A 49 -12.43 5.15 1.74
C ASP A 49 -12.10 6.35 0.85
N ASP A 50 -11.03 7.09 1.14
CA ASP A 50 -10.53 8.15 0.26
C ASP A 50 -10.08 7.59 -1.09
N ALA A 51 -9.33 6.47 -1.11
CA ALA A 51 -8.92 5.84 -2.37
C ALA A 51 -10.11 5.36 -3.20
N ARG A 52 -11.16 4.82 -2.54
CA ARG A 52 -12.42 4.43 -3.20
C ARG A 52 -13.17 5.65 -3.75
N ALA A 53 -13.26 6.72 -2.97
CA ALA A 53 -13.88 7.97 -3.42
C ALA A 53 -13.14 8.53 -4.65
N THR A 54 -11.81 8.47 -4.65
CA THR A 54 -10.99 8.82 -5.82
C THR A 54 -11.31 7.94 -7.03
N ALA A 55 -11.36 6.61 -6.88
CA ALA A 55 -11.80 5.72 -7.97
C ALA A 55 -13.18 6.08 -8.51
N GLN A 56 -14.16 6.33 -7.62
CA GLN A 56 -15.51 6.72 -8.01
C GLN A 56 -15.54 8.08 -8.71
N SER A 57 -14.67 9.02 -8.33
CA SER A 57 -14.56 10.32 -9.00
C SER A 57 -14.01 10.22 -10.43
N ILE A 58 -13.14 9.24 -10.69
CA ILE A 58 -12.68 8.92 -12.05
C ILE A 58 -13.82 8.28 -12.85
N GLY A 59 -14.63 7.45 -12.18
CA GLY A 59 -15.83 6.83 -12.73
C GLY A 59 -16.97 7.79 -13.08
N TYR A 60 -16.76 9.11 -13.04
CA TYR A 60 -17.68 10.06 -13.66
C TYR A 60 -17.92 9.75 -15.15
N TYR A 61 -16.99 9.04 -15.80
CA TYR A 61 -17.10 8.56 -17.18
C TYR A 61 -17.60 7.10 -17.32
N GLY A 62 -17.96 6.40 -16.24
CA GLY A 62 -18.42 4.99 -16.26
C GLY A 62 -18.20 4.27 -14.93
N PRO A 63 -18.91 3.17 -14.62
CA PRO A 63 -18.75 2.48 -13.34
C PRO A 63 -17.32 1.96 -13.15
N CYS A 64 -16.67 2.35 -12.06
CA CYS A 64 -15.36 1.82 -11.68
C CYS A 64 -15.53 0.70 -10.64
N VAL A 65 -14.86 -0.43 -10.89
CA VAL A 65 -14.75 -1.55 -9.95
C VAL A 65 -13.33 -1.66 -9.41
N ILE A 66 -13.18 -1.87 -8.11
CA ILE A 66 -11.87 -2.14 -7.50
C ILE A 66 -11.45 -3.56 -7.86
N VAL A 67 -10.21 -3.72 -8.31
CA VAL A 67 -9.63 -5.00 -8.74
C VAL A 67 -8.44 -5.34 -7.87
N GLY A 68 -8.39 -6.56 -7.35
CA GLY A 68 -7.29 -7.04 -6.51
C GLY A 68 -7.31 -6.50 -5.08
N ASP A 69 -6.22 -6.75 -4.36
CA ASP A 69 -6.09 -6.38 -2.95
C ASP A 69 -5.47 -4.98 -2.78
N PRO A 70 -6.04 -4.13 -1.89
CA PRO A 70 -5.48 -2.84 -1.54
C PRO A 70 -4.04 -2.94 -1.05
N GLN A 71 -3.17 -2.05 -1.53
CA GLN A 71 -1.84 -1.87 -0.98
C GLN A 71 -1.89 -0.75 0.05
N VAL A 72 -1.38 -1.01 1.26
CA VAL A 72 -1.43 -0.06 2.37
C VAL A 72 -0.02 0.31 2.77
N PHE A 73 0.24 1.61 2.77
CA PHE A 73 1.52 2.18 3.16
C PHE A 73 1.36 2.95 4.46
N PHE A 74 2.33 2.76 5.33
CA PHE A 74 2.48 3.46 6.59
C PHE A 74 3.62 4.47 6.46
N ASP A 75 3.48 5.66 7.03
CA ASP A 75 4.61 6.59 7.14
C ASP A 75 5.48 6.22 8.36
N PRO A 76 6.70 5.68 8.16
CA PRO A 76 7.57 5.33 9.29
C PRO A 76 8.04 6.56 10.08
N ALA A 77 7.93 7.76 9.53
CA ALA A 77 8.27 9.00 10.22
C ALA A 77 7.12 9.54 11.07
N ASP A 78 5.91 8.96 10.98
CA ASP A 78 4.79 9.36 11.82
C ASP A 78 4.95 8.80 13.25
N PRO A 79 5.25 9.65 14.25
CA PRO A 79 5.53 9.21 15.61
C PRO A 79 4.31 8.59 16.29
N TYR A 80 3.10 8.84 15.79
CA TYR A 80 1.85 8.37 16.39
C TYR A 80 1.16 7.28 15.57
N GLY A 81 1.66 7.02 14.38
CA GLY A 81 1.11 6.05 13.44
C GLY A 81 -0.38 6.25 13.12
N ARG A 82 -0.74 7.51 12.87
CA ARG A 82 -2.06 8.02 12.58
C ARG A 82 -2.28 8.36 11.10
N PHE A 83 -1.23 8.38 10.28
CA PHE A 83 -1.30 8.61 8.84
C PHE A 83 -1.07 7.33 8.04
N TYR A 84 -2.00 7.04 7.14
CA TYR A 84 -1.93 5.92 6.21
C TYR A 84 -2.18 6.40 4.78
N ARG A 85 -1.56 5.72 3.82
CA ARG A 85 -1.91 5.81 2.40
C ARG A 85 -2.41 4.46 1.94
N ALA A 86 -3.47 4.43 1.17
CA ALA A 86 -3.95 3.24 0.50
C ALA A 86 -3.86 3.47 -1.01
N GLN A 87 -3.41 2.45 -1.73
CA GLN A 87 -3.43 2.41 -3.18
C GLN A 87 -4.36 1.28 -3.62
N LEU A 88 -5.26 1.60 -4.54
CA LEU A 88 -6.19 0.66 -5.13
C LEU A 88 -5.98 0.63 -6.63
N GLN A 89 -6.21 -0.52 -7.22
CA GLN A 89 -6.38 -0.64 -8.66
C GLN A 89 -7.87 -0.62 -8.97
N ALA A 90 -8.29 0.27 -9.86
CA ALA A 90 -9.68 0.37 -10.30
C ALA A 90 -9.76 0.14 -11.80
N SER A 91 -10.67 -0.69 -12.26
CA SER A 91 -11.02 -0.83 -13.67
C SER A 91 -12.26 0.00 -13.93
N CYS A 92 -12.15 0.98 -14.82
CA CYS A 92 -13.26 1.85 -15.20
C CYS A 92 -13.62 1.56 -16.66
N GLU A 93 -14.90 1.42 -16.95
CA GLU A 93 -15.36 1.33 -18.34
C GLU A 93 -15.29 2.72 -18.98
N ASP A 94 -14.63 2.83 -20.14
CA ASP A 94 -14.73 4.02 -20.98
C ASP A 94 -16.16 4.06 -21.56
N ALA A 95 -16.94 5.11 -21.28
CA ALA A 95 -18.26 5.33 -21.89
C ALA A 95 -18.21 5.58 -23.40
#